data_AF-A0A3D1VHJ1-F1
#
_entry.id   AF-A0A3D1VHJ1-F1
#
_cell.length_a   1.000
_cell.length_b   1.000
_cell.length_c   1.000
_cell.angle_alpha   90.00
_cell.angle_beta   90.00
_cell.angle_gamma   90.00
#
_symmetry.space_group_name_H-M   'P 1'
#
loop_
_entity.id
_entity.type
_entity.pdbx_description
1 polymer ?
#
loop_
_entity_poly.entity_id
_entity_poly.type
_entity_poly.pdbx_seq_one_letter_code
_entity_poly.pdbx_strand_id
1 'polypeptide(L)'
;SDTYPMTASETTGKGTFTLHIQNNCFNIGYLLPGYKTLILSSNANISVNATDFPSFGYDTMFIEEGSSLTVNGTLSQSVDLSITSSNNVWKSSSFVVMNVNAATYAKLTLSEESAGLGTLRYDEKTGDVWFDTYYGGITYVIRDSESAATAPENSSLYTVGLTTALAKPNITSLPDGRVFKGWRNRQTGDFYSNGKGFRIVKGITTLEAVWSTGLVYESVYESVACPDMITDKKHGEKIILADLNCHTVTDEKDILLSFYGWTDGNELYYAGDAYTLGAYTEYLQAVWAVTLCVDPTYSGSDSNGSVAKPYSSLNTAYPALLQLLSDDAYAAGA
;
A
#
# COMPACT_ATOMS: atom_id res chain seq x y z
N SER A 1 -19.54 51.33 11.49
CA SER A 1 -19.21 49.90 11.28
C SER A 1 -20.36 49.12 11.83
N ASP A 2 -21.18 48.55 10.95
CA ASP A 2 -22.39 47.84 11.35
C ASP A 2 -22.02 46.49 11.95
N THR A 3 -21.80 46.48 13.26
CA THR A 3 -21.86 45.27 14.08
C THR A 3 -23.29 44.75 13.98
N TYR A 4 -23.51 43.75 13.12
CA TYR A 4 -24.67 42.88 13.25
C TYR A 4 -24.56 42.22 14.61
N PRO A 5 -25.44 42.53 15.59
CA PRO A 5 -25.47 41.74 16.81
C PRO A 5 -25.84 40.32 16.38
N MET A 6 -25.02 39.33 16.73
CA MET A 6 -25.44 37.94 16.64
C MET A 6 -26.73 37.83 17.47
N THR A 7 -27.88 37.77 16.81
CA THR A 7 -29.17 37.66 17.49
C THR A 7 -29.18 36.33 18.22
N ALA A 8 -29.21 36.41 19.55
CA ALA A 8 -29.36 35.29 20.45
C ALA A 8 -30.50 34.37 19.98
N SER A 9 -30.28 33.06 19.96
CA SER A 9 -31.40 32.13 19.84
C SER A 9 -32.32 32.31 21.04
N GLU A 10 -33.63 32.51 20.84
CA GLU A 10 -34.57 32.76 21.95
C GLU A 10 -35.19 31.48 22.53
N THR A 11 -34.82 30.29 22.01
CA THR A 11 -35.41 29.00 22.44
C THR A 11 -34.43 27.83 22.40
N THR A 12 -34.65 26.84 23.27
CA THR A 12 -33.92 25.56 23.34
C THR A 12 -33.95 24.85 21.98
N GLY A 13 -32.79 24.37 21.51
CA GLY A 13 -32.67 23.62 20.25
C GLY A 13 -32.63 24.46 18.96
N LYS A 14 -32.60 25.79 19.03
CA LYS A 14 -32.51 26.68 17.85
C LYS A 14 -31.15 27.32 17.60
N GLY A 15 -30.13 26.98 18.37
CA GLY A 15 -28.76 27.35 18.02
C GLY A 15 -28.32 26.66 16.73
N THR A 16 -27.74 27.40 15.79
CA THR A 16 -27.17 26.85 14.54
C THR A 16 -25.69 27.16 14.38
N PHE A 17 -25.14 27.98 15.26
CA PHE A 17 -23.78 28.48 15.12
C PHE A 17 -22.76 27.57 15.81
N THR A 18 -21.54 27.60 15.28
CA THR A 18 -20.37 26.89 15.83
C THR A 18 -19.37 27.91 16.35
N LEU A 19 -18.97 27.78 17.61
CA LEU A 19 -17.87 28.54 18.20
C LEU A 19 -16.62 27.68 18.13
N HIS A 20 -15.62 28.10 17.34
CA HIS A 20 -14.34 27.38 17.22
C HIS A 20 -13.22 28.19 17.88
N ILE A 21 -12.57 27.58 18.86
CA ILE A 21 -11.44 28.15 19.60
C ILE A 21 -10.18 27.37 19.24
N GLN A 22 -9.13 28.10 18.89
CA GLN A 22 -7.82 27.55 18.54
C GLN A 22 -6.73 28.25 19.34
N ASN A 23 -5.67 27.53 19.72
CA ASN A 23 -4.45 28.09 20.33
C ASN A 23 -4.71 29.02 21.55
N ASN A 24 -5.71 28.73 22.38
CA ASN A 24 -6.11 29.56 23.54
C ASN A 24 -6.57 30.98 23.19
N CYS A 25 -6.89 31.28 21.93
CA CYS A 25 -7.46 32.56 21.52
C CYS A 25 -8.95 32.65 21.92
N PHE A 26 -9.21 32.81 23.21
CA PHE A 26 -10.56 32.82 23.78
C PHE A 26 -10.82 34.04 24.65
N ASN A 27 -12.02 34.60 24.51
CA ASN A 27 -12.60 35.57 25.44
C ASN A 27 -13.93 35.01 25.95
N ILE A 28 -14.15 35.09 27.27
CA ILE A 28 -15.34 34.54 27.91
C ILE A 28 -16.64 35.15 27.40
N GLY A 29 -16.60 36.41 26.93
CA GLY A 29 -17.74 37.09 26.32
C GLY A 29 -18.20 36.48 24.99
N TYR A 30 -17.51 35.48 24.45
CA TYR A 30 -17.92 34.74 23.26
C TYR A 30 -18.87 33.57 23.55
N LEU A 31 -19.05 33.20 24.82
CA LEU A 31 -20.04 32.19 25.23
C LEU A 31 -21.45 32.79 25.21
N LEU A 32 -21.98 32.99 24.00
CA LEU A 32 -23.27 33.64 23.77
C LEU A 32 -24.39 32.62 23.51
N PRO A 33 -25.64 32.95 23.86
CA PRO A 33 -26.80 32.16 23.42
C PRO A 33 -26.88 32.08 21.89
N GLY A 34 -27.21 30.91 21.34
CA GLY A 34 -27.36 30.68 19.89
C GLY A 34 -26.28 29.83 19.23
N TYR A 35 -25.19 29.55 19.92
CA TYR A 35 -24.27 28.47 19.52
C TYR A 35 -24.86 27.12 19.89
N LYS A 36 -24.75 26.15 18.98
CA LYS A 36 -25.05 24.74 19.26
C LYS A 36 -23.80 23.94 19.55
N THR A 37 -22.68 24.35 18.94
CA THR A 37 -21.45 23.59 18.95
C THR A 37 -20.30 24.45 19.44
N LEU A 38 -19.50 23.91 20.36
CA LEU A 38 -18.17 24.42 20.71
C LEU A 38 -17.13 23.48 20.11
N ILE A 39 -16.06 24.02 19.52
CA ILE A 39 -14.92 23.25 19.01
C ILE A 39 -13.66 23.79 19.67
N LEU A 40 -12.88 22.90 20.29
CA LEU A 40 -11.55 23.18 20.81
C LEU A 40 -10.53 22.40 19.95
N SER A 41 -9.60 23.13 19.32
CA SER A 41 -8.52 22.50 18.54
C SER A 41 -7.19 23.22 18.72
N SER A 42 -6.12 22.65 18.19
CA SER A 42 -4.79 23.24 18.20
C SER A 42 -4.29 23.53 19.62
N ASN A 43 -4.41 22.55 20.51
CA ASN A 43 -4.05 22.64 21.93
C ASN A 43 -4.79 23.76 22.69
N ALA A 44 -6.06 23.97 22.38
CA ALA A 44 -6.91 24.92 23.11
C ALA A 44 -7.28 24.33 24.49
N ASN A 45 -6.75 24.93 25.55
CA ASN A 45 -6.96 24.60 26.94
C ASN A 45 -7.57 25.82 27.63
N ILE A 46 -8.89 25.79 27.82
CA ILE A 46 -9.64 26.93 28.36
C ILE A 46 -10.31 26.56 29.68
N SER A 47 -10.44 27.55 30.57
CA SER A 47 -11.11 27.41 31.86
C SER A 47 -12.23 28.43 31.98
N VAL A 48 -13.42 27.96 32.34
CA VAL A 48 -14.65 28.75 32.45
C VAL A 48 -15.47 28.28 33.64
N ASN A 49 -16.41 29.08 34.11
CA ASN A 49 -17.42 28.65 35.06
C ASN A 49 -18.62 28.09 34.31
N ALA A 50 -19.33 27.14 34.93
CA ALA A 50 -20.58 26.62 34.39
C ALA A 50 -21.63 27.71 34.16
N THR A 51 -21.58 28.79 34.94
CA THR A 51 -22.47 29.96 34.81
C THR A 51 -22.14 30.86 33.62
N ASP A 52 -20.97 30.68 33.00
CA ASP A 52 -20.58 31.43 31.79
C ASP A 52 -21.25 30.85 30.54
N PHE A 53 -21.72 29.61 30.61
CA PHE A 53 -22.56 29.03 29.56
C PHE A 53 -24.00 29.53 29.68
N PRO A 54 -24.64 29.87 28.56
CA PRO A 54 -26.08 30.15 28.54
C PRO A 54 -26.87 28.91 28.96
N SER A 55 -28.11 29.11 29.40
CA SER A 55 -29.00 28.01 29.84
C SER A 55 -29.50 27.10 28.71
N PHE A 56 -29.14 27.38 27.46
CA PHE A 56 -29.47 26.61 26.26
C PHE A 56 -28.40 26.79 25.18
N GLY A 57 -28.25 25.81 24.29
CA GLY A 57 -27.19 25.78 23.25
C GLY A 57 -25.92 25.15 23.79
N TYR A 58 -24.89 24.94 22.97
CA TYR A 58 -23.71 24.12 23.33
C TYR A 58 -24.05 22.66 23.67
N ASP A 59 -25.01 22.09 22.96
CA ASP A 59 -25.43 20.68 23.07
C ASP A 59 -24.28 19.73 22.70
N THR A 60 -23.35 20.18 21.85
CA THR A 60 -22.22 19.39 21.39
C THR A 60 -20.91 20.12 21.60
N MET A 61 -19.89 19.41 22.08
CA MET A 61 -18.53 19.93 22.21
C MET A 61 -17.55 19.02 21.48
N PHE A 62 -16.83 19.57 20.51
CA PHE A 62 -15.72 18.91 19.83
C PHE A 62 -14.42 19.23 20.54
N ILE A 63 -13.65 18.19 20.87
CA ILE A 63 -12.35 18.33 21.53
C ILE A 63 -11.33 17.53 20.73
N GLU A 64 -10.43 18.24 20.07
CA GLU A 64 -9.26 17.64 19.43
C GLU A 64 -8.23 17.22 20.48
N GLU A 65 -7.59 16.07 20.28
CA GLU A 65 -6.48 15.60 21.12
C GLU A 65 -5.43 16.71 21.38
N GLY A 66 -5.13 16.92 22.67
CA GLY A 66 -4.24 17.99 23.15
C GLY A 66 -4.96 19.27 23.58
N SER A 67 -6.25 19.39 23.28
CA SER A 67 -7.15 20.43 23.79
C SER A 67 -7.94 19.92 24.99
N SER A 68 -8.37 20.83 25.87
CA SER A 68 -9.20 20.48 27.03
C SER A 68 -10.07 21.65 27.51
N LEU A 69 -11.17 21.32 28.18
CA LEU A 69 -12.07 22.28 28.81
C LEU A 69 -12.15 22.05 30.32
N THR A 70 -11.77 23.05 31.10
CA THR A 70 -12.07 23.08 32.54
C THR A 70 -13.38 23.82 32.77
N VAL A 71 -14.35 23.17 33.43
CA VAL A 71 -15.62 23.80 33.84
C VAL A 71 -15.73 23.82 35.36
N ASN A 72 -15.66 25.02 35.92
CA ASN A 72 -15.86 25.24 37.34
C ASN A 72 -17.37 25.28 37.67
N GLY A 73 -17.84 24.26 38.39
CA GLY A 73 -19.25 24.13 38.77
C GLY A 73 -19.99 23.06 37.97
N THR A 74 -21.32 23.09 38.05
CA THR A 74 -22.18 22.07 37.45
C THR A 74 -22.87 22.61 36.21
N LEU A 75 -22.61 22.02 35.03
CA LEU A 75 -23.35 22.36 33.81
C LEU A 75 -24.84 22.10 34.03
N SER A 76 -25.70 23.00 33.55
CA SER A 76 -27.15 22.89 33.69
C SER A 76 -27.72 21.76 32.84
N GLN A 77 -27.15 21.53 31.65
CA GLN A 77 -27.64 20.63 30.61
C GLN A 77 -26.69 19.45 30.34
N SER A 78 -27.20 18.47 29.59
CA SER A 78 -26.39 17.40 29.00
C SER A 78 -25.59 17.90 27.80
N VAL A 79 -24.41 17.30 27.60
CA VAL A 79 -23.49 17.67 26.53
C VAL A 79 -22.99 16.40 25.85
N ASP A 80 -23.08 16.38 24.52
CA ASP A 80 -22.51 15.33 23.69
C ASP A 80 -21.08 15.70 23.29
N LEU A 81 -20.12 14.86 23.63
CA LEU A 81 -18.71 15.03 23.32
C LEU A 81 -18.35 14.33 22.03
N SER A 82 -17.71 15.07 21.13
CA SER A 82 -17.09 14.53 19.92
C SER A 82 -15.58 14.71 20.01
N ILE A 83 -14.85 13.61 20.07
CA ILE A 83 -13.39 13.61 20.22
C ILE A 83 -12.74 13.33 18.88
N THR A 84 -11.81 14.18 18.48
CA THR A 84 -11.09 14.07 17.21
C THR A 84 -9.59 13.95 17.43
N SER A 85 -8.89 13.28 16.51
CA SER A 85 -7.44 13.24 16.48
C SER A 85 -6.90 14.31 15.55
N SER A 86 -5.64 14.73 15.76
CA SER A 86 -4.96 15.58 14.78
C SER A 86 -4.54 14.76 13.57
N ASN A 87 -5.06 15.07 12.38
CA ASN A 87 -4.74 14.38 11.12
C ASN A 87 -4.99 12.85 11.13
N ASN A 88 -6.02 12.38 11.83
CA ASN A 88 -6.41 10.96 11.94
C ASN A 88 -5.42 10.05 12.70
N VAL A 89 -4.40 10.62 13.35
CA VAL A 89 -3.40 9.91 14.15
C VAL A 89 -3.48 10.39 15.59
N TRP A 90 -3.59 9.44 16.52
CA TRP A 90 -3.53 9.68 17.95
C TRP A 90 -2.08 9.77 18.41
N LYS A 91 -1.77 10.76 19.24
CA LYS A 91 -0.46 10.92 19.91
C LYS A 91 -0.37 10.10 21.18
N SER A 92 -1.50 9.84 21.82
CA SER A 92 -1.61 9.06 23.06
C SER A 92 -2.80 8.11 23.00
N SER A 93 -2.67 6.98 23.71
CA SER A 93 -3.80 6.07 23.91
C SER A 93 -4.82 6.59 24.92
N SER A 94 -4.45 7.58 25.74
CA SER A 94 -5.29 8.18 26.77
C SER A 94 -4.89 9.64 27.02
N PHE A 95 -5.87 10.55 27.08
CA PHE A 95 -5.64 11.97 27.34
C PHE A 95 -6.84 12.63 28.00
N VAL A 96 -6.61 13.73 28.71
CA VAL A 96 -7.66 14.52 29.36
C VAL A 96 -8.38 15.36 28.32
N VAL A 97 -9.71 15.31 28.32
CA VAL A 97 -10.57 16.12 27.44
C VAL A 97 -11.32 17.19 28.21
N MET A 98 -11.64 16.94 29.47
CA MET A 98 -12.27 17.93 30.34
C MET A 98 -11.80 17.80 31.78
N ASN A 99 -11.93 18.88 32.55
CA ASN A 99 -11.84 18.86 34.01
C ASN A 99 -13.15 19.42 34.58
N VAL A 100 -13.92 18.58 35.29
CA VAL A 100 -15.27 18.89 35.76
C VAL A 100 -15.58 18.18 37.10
N ASN A 101 -16.66 18.60 37.75
CA ASN A 101 -17.17 17.87 38.91
C ASN A 101 -18.00 16.63 38.50
N ALA A 102 -18.25 15.73 39.46
CA ALA A 102 -18.98 14.48 39.22
C ALA A 102 -20.40 14.69 38.66
N ALA A 103 -21.07 15.78 39.06
CA ALA A 103 -22.42 16.09 38.59
C ALA A 103 -22.44 16.52 37.11
N THR A 104 -21.41 17.24 36.65
CA THR A 104 -21.22 17.54 35.23
C THR A 104 -20.82 16.31 34.46
N TYR A 105 -19.90 15.47 34.99
CA TYR A 105 -19.51 14.22 34.34
C TYR A 105 -20.72 13.31 34.05
N ALA A 106 -21.66 13.20 35.00
CA ALA A 106 -22.89 12.43 34.81
C ALA A 106 -23.82 12.95 33.69
N LYS A 107 -23.55 14.14 33.15
CA LYS A 107 -24.30 14.77 32.05
C LYS A 107 -23.57 14.69 30.70
N LEU A 108 -22.36 14.14 30.67
CA LEU A 108 -21.57 13.97 29.46
C LEU A 108 -21.95 12.66 28.77
N THR A 109 -22.13 12.70 27.46
CA THR A 109 -22.20 11.51 26.62
C THR A 109 -21.15 11.60 25.52
N LEU A 110 -20.77 10.47 24.91
CA LEU A 110 -20.01 10.50 23.66
C LEU A 110 -20.98 10.48 22.48
N SER A 111 -20.65 11.24 21.44
CA SER A 111 -21.31 11.08 20.14
C SER A 111 -21.13 9.64 19.63
N GLU A 112 -22.03 9.18 18.76
CA GLU A 112 -21.98 7.81 18.21
C GLU A 112 -20.63 7.51 17.54
N GLU A 113 -20.09 8.49 16.80
CA GLU A 113 -18.77 8.38 16.18
C GLU A 113 -17.68 8.22 17.23
N SER A 114 -17.62 9.09 18.24
CA SER A 114 -16.58 9.04 19.27
C SER A 114 -16.71 7.85 20.23
N ALA A 115 -17.93 7.32 20.43
CA ALA A 115 -18.15 6.07 21.15
C ALA A 115 -17.57 4.86 20.39
N GLY A 116 -17.51 4.92 19.05
CA GLY A 116 -16.78 3.96 18.23
C GLY A 116 -15.25 4.09 18.32
N LEU A 117 -14.76 5.22 18.82
CA LEU A 117 -13.34 5.57 18.91
C LEU A 117 -12.75 5.46 20.31
N GLY A 118 -13.54 5.22 21.36
CA GLY A 118 -13.02 5.15 22.73
C GLY A 118 -14.09 5.25 23.80
N THR A 119 -13.64 5.45 25.05
CA THR A 119 -14.50 5.56 26.23
C THR A 119 -14.06 6.70 27.14
N LEU A 120 -15.02 7.30 27.85
CA LEU A 120 -14.71 8.27 28.90
C LEU A 120 -14.43 7.56 30.23
N ARG A 121 -13.48 8.10 30.99
CA ARG A 121 -13.15 7.68 32.35
C ARG A 121 -12.96 8.91 33.24
N TYR A 122 -13.57 8.91 34.42
CA TYR A 122 -13.51 10.02 35.36
C TYR A 122 -12.58 9.73 36.54
N ASP A 123 -11.77 10.71 36.92
CA ASP A 123 -11.01 10.71 38.17
C ASP A 123 -11.64 11.70 39.16
N GLU A 124 -12.30 11.18 40.20
CA GLU A 124 -12.97 11.99 41.23
C GLU A 124 -12.02 12.89 42.02
N LYS A 125 -10.73 12.56 42.10
CA LYS A 125 -9.76 13.33 42.90
C LYS A 125 -9.30 14.58 42.18
N THR A 126 -9.07 14.49 40.87
CA THR A 126 -8.58 15.61 40.07
C THR A 126 -9.72 16.33 39.35
N GLY A 127 -10.85 15.66 39.14
CA GLY A 127 -11.93 16.12 38.29
C GLY A 127 -11.68 15.83 36.80
N ASP A 128 -10.61 15.12 36.45
CA ASP A 128 -10.26 14.87 35.05
C ASP A 128 -11.18 13.84 34.42
N VAL A 129 -11.67 14.19 33.24
CA VAL A 129 -12.33 13.29 32.31
C VAL A 129 -11.31 12.90 31.24
N TRP A 130 -10.89 11.66 31.29
CA TRP A 130 -10.00 11.04 30.32
C TRP A 130 -10.80 10.44 29.18
N PHE A 131 -10.29 10.56 27.96
CA PHE A 131 -10.73 9.76 26.82
C PHE A 131 -9.69 8.67 26.56
N ASP A 132 -10.09 7.42 26.78
CA ASP A 132 -9.30 6.23 26.50
C ASP A 132 -9.62 5.75 25.08
N THR A 133 -8.69 5.97 24.15
CA THR A 133 -8.90 5.71 22.72
C THR A 133 -8.90 4.22 22.38
N TYR A 134 -9.76 3.83 21.44
CA TYR A 134 -9.60 2.63 20.64
C TYR A 134 -8.71 2.97 19.46
N TYR A 135 -7.47 2.52 19.51
CA TYR A 135 -6.51 2.69 18.44
C TYR A 135 -6.23 1.37 17.71
N GLY A 136 -5.78 1.50 16.48
CA GLY A 136 -5.11 0.42 15.77
C GLY A 136 -3.68 0.79 15.44
N GLY A 137 -2.78 -0.18 15.52
CA GLY A 137 -1.39 -0.03 15.07
C GLY A 137 -1.07 -1.06 14.00
N ILE A 138 -0.05 -0.76 13.19
CA ILE A 138 0.48 -1.70 12.19
C ILE A 138 1.94 -1.94 12.53
N THR A 139 2.31 -3.20 12.72
CA THR A 139 3.70 -3.62 12.84
C THR A 139 4.07 -4.47 11.63
N TYR A 140 5.12 -4.07 10.93
CA TYR A 140 5.64 -4.81 9.79
C TYR A 140 6.73 -5.78 10.24
N VAL A 141 6.74 -6.98 9.67
CA VAL A 141 7.75 -8.01 9.96
C VAL A 141 8.26 -8.62 8.66
N ILE A 142 9.56 -8.80 8.56
CA ILE A 142 10.24 -9.56 7.51
C ILE A 142 10.93 -10.73 8.19
N ARG A 143 10.60 -11.96 7.81
CA ARG A 143 11.11 -13.18 8.47
C ARG A 143 12.32 -13.82 7.81
N ASP A 144 12.89 -13.15 6.81
CA ASP A 144 14.03 -13.70 6.09
C ASP A 144 15.33 -13.25 6.73
N SER A 145 15.96 -14.15 7.48
CA SER A 145 17.23 -13.92 8.19
C SER A 145 18.41 -13.59 7.27
N GLU A 146 18.21 -13.59 5.95
CA GLU A 146 19.22 -13.35 4.92
C GLU A 146 18.82 -12.26 3.91
N SER A 147 17.73 -11.52 4.16
CA SER A 147 17.33 -10.43 3.28
C SER A 147 18.03 -9.11 3.63
N ALA A 148 18.57 -8.40 2.63
CA ALA A 148 18.95 -6.99 2.77
C ALA A 148 17.75 -6.05 3.03
N ALA A 149 16.55 -6.61 3.18
CA ALA A 149 15.31 -5.90 3.39
C ALA A 149 15.07 -5.63 4.89
N THR A 150 14.73 -4.40 5.21
CA THR A 150 14.30 -3.96 6.53
C THR A 150 12.82 -3.62 6.51
N ALA A 151 12.13 -4.01 7.59
CA ALA A 151 10.73 -3.66 7.78
C ALA A 151 10.59 -2.14 7.95
N PRO A 152 9.53 -1.52 7.41
CA PRO A 152 9.23 -0.12 7.68
C PRO A 152 9.02 0.09 9.18
N GLU A 153 9.62 1.13 9.73
CA GLU A 153 9.29 1.58 11.08
C GLU A 153 7.89 2.20 11.09
N ASN A 154 7.05 1.78 12.03
CA ASN A 154 5.76 2.39 12.25
C ASN A 154 5.40 2.36 13.74
N SER A 155 5.28 3.56 14.32
CA SER A 155 4.89 3.79 15.71
C SER A 155 3.57 4.56 15.82
N SER A 156 2.88 4.79 14.71
CA SER A 156 1.65 5.59 14.68
C SER A 156 0.46 4.80 15.27
N LEU A 157 -0.36 5.50 16.04
CA LEU A 157 -1.64 5.01 16.54
C LEU A 157 -2.75 5.58 15.66
N TYR A 158 -3.36 4.74 14.83
CA TYR A 158 -4.35 5.18 13.87
C TYR A 158 -5.76 5.10 14.45
N THR A 159 -6.61 6.01 13.98
CA THR A 159 -8.05 5.96 14.21
C THR A 159 -8.64 4.67 13.60
N VAL A 160 -9.39 3.92 14.41
CA VAL A 160 -10.04 2.67 13.97
C VAL A 160 -11.05 2.96 12.85
N GLY A 161 -11.10 2.08 11.85
CA GLY A 161 -11.99 2.21 10.69
C GLY A 161 -11.41 3.03 9.54
N LEU A 162 -10.36 3.81 9.77
CA LEU A 162 -9.62 4.52 8.72
C LEU A 162 -8.97 3.53 7.76
N THR A 163 -8.90 3.87 6.47
CA THR A 163 -8.05 3.14 5.52
C THR A 163 -6.75 3.90 5.31
N THR A 164 -5.62 3.24 5.55
CA THR A 164 -4.27 3.83 5.36
C THR A 164 -3.49 3.06 4.30
N ALA A 165 -2.57 3.75 3.61
CA ALA A 165 -1.65 3.09 2.69
C ALA A 165 -0.61 2.27 3.47
N LEU A 166 -0.30 1.07 2.99
CA LEU A 166 0.75 0.24 3.58
C LEU A 166 2.13 0.69 3.10
N ALA A 167 3.06 0.84 4.04
CA ALA A 167 4.45 1.17 3.74
C ALA A 167 5.13 0.01 3.02
N LYS A 168 6.11 0.29 2.16
CA LYS A 168 6.94 -0.73 1.50
C LYS A 168 8.24 -0.92 2.28
N PRO A 169 8.84 -2.12 2.30
CA PRO A 169 10.20 -2.31 2.81
C PRO A 169 11.21 -1.39 2.11
N ASN A 170 12.38 -1.20 2.71
CA ASN A 170 13.47 -0.38 2.13
C ASN A 170 13.89 -0.83 0.71
N ILE A 171 13.77 -2.12 0.39
CA ILE A 171 13.98 -2.68 -0.93
C ILE A 171 12.76 -3.53 -1.33
N THR A 172 12.46 -3.57 -2.62
CA THR A 172 11.32 -4.35 -3.15
C THR A 172 11.75 -5.50 -4.05
N SER A 173 13.05 -5.65 -4.28
CA SER A 173 13.66 -6.82 -4.92
C SER A 173 14.85 -7.26 -4.06
N LEU A 174 14.91 -8.55 -3.75
CA LEU A 174 16.00 -9.15 -2.99
C LEU A 174 17.18 -9.51 -3.91
N PRO A 175 18.41 -9.62 -3.38
CA PRO A 175 19.58 -10.03 -4.15
C PRO A 175 19.46 -11.40 -4.83
N ASP A 176 18.60 -12.28 -4.30
CA ASP A 176 18.29 -13.61 -4.86
C ASP A 176 17.15 -13.57 -5.91
N GLY A 177 16.75 -12.38 -6.35
CA GLY A 177 15.76 -12.16 -7.40
C GLY A 177 14.30 -12.17 -6.95
N ARG A 178 13.98 -12.44 -5.69
CA ARG A 178 12.59 -12.42 -5.20
C ARG A 178 12.03 -10.99 -5.12
N VAL A 179 10.75 -10.81 -5.43
CA VAL A 179 10.09 -9.49 -5.49
C VAL A 179 9.00 -9.34 -4.44
N PHE A 180 8.93 -8.17 -3.80
CA PHE A 180 7.94 -7.85 -2.78
C PHE A 180 6.53 -7.72 -3.38
N LYS A 181 5.62 -8.58 -2.96
CA LYS A 181 4.23 -8.60 -3.45
C LYS A 181 3.25 -7.85 -2.58
N GLY A 182 3.56 -7.69 -1.31
CA GLY A 182 2.67 -7.06 -0.36
C GLY A 182 2.79 -7.69 1.02
N TRP A 183 1.74 -7.49 1.79
CA TRP A 183 1.72 -7.85 3.21
C TRP A 183 0.66 -8.89 3.48
N ARG A 184 0.98 -9.89 4.30
CA ARG A 184 0.03 -10.86 4.83
C ARG A 184 -0.25 -10.54 6.29
N ASN A 185 -1.52 -10.44 6.66
CA ASN A 185 -1.92 -10.35 8.06
C ASN A 185 -1.62 -11.68 8.75
N ARG A 186 -0.80 -11.66 9.81
CA ARG A 186 -0.38 -12.88 10.51
C ARG A 186 -1.50 -13.52 11.34
N GLN A 187 -2.48 -12.72 11.76
CA GLN A 187 -3.61 -13.19 12.54
C GLN A 187 -4.69 -13.83 11.65
N THR A 188 -5.03 -13.19 10.52
CA THR A 188 -6.14 -13.64 9.66
C THR A 188 -5.70 -14.42 8.43
N GLY A 189 -4.45 -14.25 7.99
CA GLY A 189 -3.94 -14.80 6.74
C GLY A 189 -4.26 -13.94 5.50
N ASP A 190 -5.00 -12.85 5.64
CA ASP A 190 -5.40 -11.99 4.52
C ASP A 190 -4.19 -11.35 3.85
N PHE A 191 -4.22 -11.29 2.51
CA PHE A 191 -3.17 -10.70 1.71
C PHE A 191 -3.57 -9.32 1.17
N TYR A 192 -2.68 -8.35 1.32
CA TYR A 192 -2.80 -6.99 0.86
C TYR A 192 -1.70 -6.74 -0.18
N SER A 193 -2.08 -6.70 -1.46
CA SER A 193 -1.12 -6.48 -2.54
C SER A 193 -0.45 -5.11 -2.42
N ASN A 194 0.76 -4.98 -2.94
CA ASN A 194 1.53 -3.74 -2.95
C ASN A 194 0.68 -2.55 -3.45
N GLY A 195 0.69 -1.44 -2.72
CA GLY A 195 -0.11 -0.25 -3.01
C GLY A 195 -1.58 -0.30 -2.58
N LYS A 196 -2.09 -1.43 -2.06
CA LYS A 196 -3.42 -1.48 -1.43
C LYS A 196 -3.41 -0.86 -0.05
N GLY A 197 -4.52 -0.20 0.28
CA GLY A 197 -4.77 0.31 1.62
C GLY A 197 -5.23 -0.80 2.58
N PHE A 198 -5.00 -0.58 3.87
CA PHE A 198 -5.43 -1.44 4.97
C PHE A 198 -6.43 -0.67 5.84
N ARG A 199 -7.57 -1.30 6.14
CA ARG A 199 -8.55 -0.74 7.06
C ARG A 199 -8.14 -1.05 8.49
N ILE A 200 -7.89 -0.01 9.27
CA ILE A 200 -7.43 -0.09 10.65
C ILE A 200 -8.49 -0.76 11.52
N VAL A 201 -8.04 -1.77 12.28
CA VAL A 201 -8.83 -2.47 13.28
C VAL A 201 -8.27 -2.18 14.67
N LYS A 202 -9.07 -2.40 15.72
CA LYS A 202 -8.64 -2.22 17.10
C LYS A 202 -7.47 -3.14 17.45
N GLY A 203 -6.44 -2.59 18.09
CA GLY A 203 -5.22 -3.31 18.49
C GLY A 203 -4.10 -3.28 17.45
N ILE A 204 -2.99 -3.94 17.76
CA ILE A 204 -1.82 -4.00 16.85
C ILE A 204 -2.00 -5.14 15.86
N THR A 205 -2.07 -4.81 14.57
CA THR A 205 -2.04 -5.78 13.47
C THR A 205 -0.60 -6.04 13.04
N THR A 206 -0.22 -7.31 12.90
CA THR A 206 1.11 -7.68 12.42
C THR A 206 1.04 -8.10 10.96
N LEU A 207 1.75 -7.37 10.10
CA LEU A 207 1.83 -7.60 8.67
C LEU A 207 3.19 -8.19 8.32
N GLU A 208 3.19 -9.39 7.75
CA GLU A 208 4.38 -10.11 7.32
C GLU A 208 4.62 -9.91 5.82
N ALA A 209 5.86 -9.59 5.45
CA ALA A 209 6.21 -9.41 4.04
C ALA A 209 6.03 -10.71 3.26
N VAL A 210 5.40 -10.61 2.10
CA VAL A 210 5.27 -11.71 1.14
C VAL A 210 6.15 -11.40 -0.08
N TRP A 211 7.06 -12.32 -0.36
CA TRP A 211 7.96 -12.30 -1.50
C TRP A 211 7.52 -13.37 -2.50
N SER A 212 7.60 -13.09 -3.80
CA SER A 212 7.36 -14.08 -4.86
C SER A 212 8.62 -14.37 -5.66
N THR A 213 8.69 -15.57 -6.22
CA THR A 213 9.63 -15.96 -7.27
C THR A 213 9.04 -15.59 -8.64
N GLY A 214 9.90 -15.26 -9.60
CA GLY A 214 9.49 -14.97 -10.97
C GLY A 214 10.19 -15.85 -12.00
N LEU A 215 9.80 -15.70 -13.26
CA LEU A 215 10.58 -16.17 -14.42
C LEU A 215 11.01 -14.97 -15.25
N VAL A 216 12.30 -14.88 -15.54
CA VAL A 216 12.88 -13.89 -16.44
C VAL A 216 13.35 -14.60 -17.71
N TYR A 217 13.01 -14.03 -18.86
CA TYR A 217 13.49 -14.50 -20.16
C TYR A 217 14.67 -13.64 -20.63
N GLU A 218 15.72 -14.27 -21.13
CA GLU A 218 16.88 -13.61 -21.72
C GLU A 218 17.07 -14.05 -23.16
N SER A 219 16.88 -13.15 -24.13
CA SER A 219 16.95 -13.47 -25.56
C SER A 219 18.37 -13.62 -26.10
N VAL A 220 19.39 -13.17 -25.35
CA VAL A 220 20.81 -13.01 -25.73
C VAL A 220 21.12 -12.08 -26.91
N TYR A 221 20.12 -11.68 -27.69
CA TYR A 221 20.24 -10.70 -28.77
C TYR A 221 19.40 -9.46 -28.46
N GLU A 222 20.04 -8.29 -28.37
CA GLU A 222 19.36 -7.01 -28.08
C GLU A 222 18.28 -6.64 -29.12
N SER A 223 18.39 -7.17 -30.34
CA SER A 223 17.41 -6.98 -31.41
C SER A 223 16.10 -7.74 -31.20
N VAL A 224 16.04 -8.66 -30.22
CA VAL A 224 14.87 -9.48 -29.91
C VAL A 224 14.31 -9.06 -28.56
N ALA A 225 13.09 -8.51 -28.58
CA ALA A 225 12.36 -8.18 -27.37
C ALA A 225 12.00 -9.45 -26.59
N CYS A 226 12.37 -9.50 -25.31
CA CYS A 226 11.96 -10.58 -24.43
C CYS A 226 10.47 -10.50 -24.10
N PRO A 227 9.81 -11.63 -23.80
CA PRO A 227 8.49 -11.64 -23.18
C PRO A 227 8.52 -10.94 -21.82
N ASP A 228 7.35 -10.48 -21.38
CA ASP A 228 7.20 -9.87 -20.06
C ASP A 228 7.61 -10.84 -18.93
N MET A 229 8.33 -10.30 -17.94
CA MET A 229 8.69 -11.06 -16.75
C MET A 229 7.44 -11.56 -16.02
N ILE A 230 7.41 -12.86 -15.73
CA ILE A 230 6.34 -13.47 -14.94
C ILE A 230 6.68 -13.28 -13.48
N THR A 231 5.81 -12.59 -12.74
CA THR A 231 6.04 -12.34 -11.31
C THR A 231 4.87 -12.73 -10.42
N ASP A 232 3.72 -13.10 -10.98
CA ASP A 232 2.47 -13.34 -10.25
C ASP A 232 2.32 -14.78 -9.72
N LYS A 233 3.30 -15.64 -9.98
CA LYS A 233 3.26 -17.08 -9.69
C LYS A 233 4.05 -17.44 -8.44
N LYS A 234 3.69 -18.58 -7.86
CA LYS A 234 4.33 -19.12 -6.65
C LYS A 234 5.30 -20.25 -6.98
N HIS A 235 6.21 -20.52 -6.06
CA HIS A 235 7.01 -21.74 -6.08
C HIS A 235 6.13 -22.99 -6.26
N GLY A 236 6.54 -23.88 -7.18
CA GLY A 236 5.84 -25.12 -7.52
C GLY A 236 4.66 -24.94 -8.49
N GLU A 237 4.28 -23.70 -8.83
CA GLU A 237 3.29 -23.47 -9.89
C GLU A 237 3.91 -23.67 -11.27
N LYS A 238 3.06 -24.12 -12.21
CA LYS A 238 3.45 -24.29 -13.60
C LYS A 238 3.14 -23.05 -14.41
N ILE A 239 4.06 -22.66 -15.26
CA ILE A 239 3.92 -21.58 -16.24
C ILE A 239 4.11 -22.14 -17.64
N ILE A 240 3.36 -21.59 -18.59
CA ILE A 240 3.54 -21.94 -20.00
C ILE A 240 4.65 -21.04 -20.55
N LEU A 241 5.70 -21.66 -21.06
CA LEU A 241 6.84 -20.93 -21.59
C LEU A 241 6.46 -20.15 -22.84
N ALA A 242 6.90 -18.90 -22.87
CA ALA A 242 6.59 -17.97 -23.94
C ALA A 242 7.23 -18.41 -25.26
N ASP A 243 6.62 -17.98 -26.35
CA ASP A 243 7.11 -18.26 -27.68
C ASP A 243 7.72 -16.99 -28.29
N LEU A 244 8.96 -17.10 -28.78
CA LEU A 244 9.63 -16.07 -29.58
C LEU A 244 9.55 -16.36 -31.09
N ASN A 245 8.78 -17.36 -31.51
CA ASN A 245 8.63 -17.74 -32.91
C ASN A 245 8.22 -16.53 -33.77
N CYS A 246 8.79 -16.50 -34.98
CA CYS A 246 8.84 -15.39 -35.96
C CYS A 246 10.01 -14.41 -35.81
N HIS A 247 10.87 -14.54 -34.79
CA HIS A 247 12.14 -13.82 -34.75
C HIS A 247 13.28 -14.69 -35.29
N THR A 248 13.93 -14.21 -36.33
CA THR A 248 15.24 -14.70 -36.77
C THR A 248 16.29 -13.67 -36.43
N VAL A 249 17.45 -14.12 -36.01
CA VAL A 249 18.63 -13.27 -35.77
C VAL A 249 19.75 -13.71 -36.69
N THR A 250 20.66 -12.79 -36.96
CA THR A 250 21.92 -13.11 -37.63
C THR A 250 23.02 -12.99 -36.61
N ASP A 251 23.86 -14.00 -36.49
CA ASP A 251 25.01 -13.98 -35.59
C ASP A 251 26.20 -13.19 -36.17
N GLU A 252 27.31 -13.15 -35.43
CA GLU A 252 28.53 -12.43 -35.83
C GLU A 252 29.23 -13.02 -37.08
N LYS A 253 28.85 -14.23 -37.50
CA LYS A 253 29.39 -14.92 -38.69
C LYS A 253 28.44 -14.86 -39.89
N ASP A 254 27.44 -13.96 -39.85
CA ASP A 254 26.38 -13.82 -40.86
C ASP A 254 25.49 -15.08 -41.01
N ILE A 255 25.42 -15.94 -40.00
CA ILE A 255 24.58 -17.13 -40.00
C ILE A 255 23.19 -16.80 -39.44
N LEU A 256 22.16 -17.21 -40.16
CA LEU A 256 20.77 -17.03 -39.76
C LEU A 256 20.38 -18.07 -38.71
N LEU A 257 19.83 -17.60 -37.59
CA LEU A 257 19.34 -18.43 -36.48
C LEU A 257 17.85 -18.17 -36.25
N SER A 258 17.13 -19.21 -35.85
CA SER A 258 15.74 -19.12 -35.38
C SER A 258 15.66 -19.55 -33.92
N PHE A 259 14.69 -19.00 -33.20
CA PHE A 259 14.40 -19.42 -31.83
C PHE A 259 14.08 -20.91 -31.77
N TYR A 260 14.73 -21.64 -30.87
CA TYR A 260 14.60 -23.09 -30.72
C TYR A 260 13.92 -23.48 -29.40
N GLY A 261 14.17 -22.73 -28.33
CA GLY A 261 13.59 -23.00 -27.01
C GLY A 261 14.26 -22.17 -25.92
N TRP A 262 14.03 -22.58 -24.68
CA TRP A 262 14.54 -21.95 -23.47
C TRP A 262 15.42 -22.93 -22.70
N THR A 263 16.49 -22.48 -22.08
CA THR A 263 17.33 -23.29 -21.18
C THR A 263 17.48 -22.62 -19.83
N ASP A 264 17.45 -23.41 -18.75
CA ASP A 264 17.86 -22.98 -17.41
C ASP A 264 19.35 -23.25 -17.12
N GLY A 265 20.10 -23.67 -18.14
CA GLY A 265 21.49 -24.08 -18.04
C GLY A 265 21.70 -25.56 -17.72
N ASN A 266 20.64 -26.30 -17.36
CA ASN A 266 20.69 -27.75 -17.14
C ASN A 266 19.80 -28.52 -18.12
N GLU A 267 18.63 -27.99 -18.46
CA GLU A 267 17.66 -28.64 -19.33
C GLU A 267 17.08 -27.66 -20.37
N LEU A 268 16.76 -28.20 -21.55
CA LEU A 268 16.11 -27.48 -22.64
C LEU A 268 14.59 -27.68 -22.57
N TYR A 269 13.84 -26.59 -22.71
CA TYR A 269 12.39 -26.55 -22.74
C TYR A 269 11.90 -25.88 -24.03
N TYR A 270 10.82 -26.39 -24.62
CA TYR A 270 10.24 -25.79 -25.81
C TYR A 270 9.20 -24.72 -25.47
N ALA A 271 8.93 -23.81 -26.41
CA ALA A 271 7.81 -22.89 -26.28
C ALA A 271 6.50 -23.65 -26.12
N GLY A 272 5.64 -23.18 -25.20
CA GLY A 272 4.40 -23.88 -24.86
C GLY A 272 4.55 -24.98 -23.81
N ASP A 273 5.77 -25.38 -23.44
CA ASP A 273 5.97 -26.34 -22.36
C ASP A 273 5.58 -25.76 -20.99
N ALA A 274 5.18 -26.65 -20.09
CA ALA A 274 4.85 -26.29 -18.72
C ALA A 274 6.10 -26.37 -17.83
N TYR A 275 6.66 -25.22 -17.47
CA TYR A 275 7.81 -25.10 -16.59
C TYR A 275 7.36 -24.92 -15.13
N THR A 276 7.96 -25.66 -14.20
CA THR A 276 7.60 -25.59 -12.76
C THR A 276 8.55 -24.63 -12.06
N LEU A 277 8.01 -23.57 -11.45
CA LEU A 277 8.83 -22.54 -10.82
C LEU A 277 9.58 -23.05 -9.59
N GLY A 278 10.90 -22.81 -9.58
CA GLY A 278 11.77 -23.07 -8.45
C GLY A 278 11.52 -22.15 -7.25
N ALA A 279 12.33 -22.35 -6.21
CA ALA A 279 12.23 -21.60 -4.94
C ALA A 279 12.86 -20.20 -5.03
N TYR A 280 13.57 -19.92 -6.12
CA TYR A 280 14.18 -18.63 -6.45
C TYR A 280 13.62 -18.12 -7.77
N THR A 281 13.93 -16.86 -8.11
CA THR A 281 13.59 -16.35 -9.45
C THR A 281 14.49 -17.03 -10.47
N GLU A 282 13.87 -17.68 -11.44
CA GLU A 282 14.55 -18.46 -12.47
C GLU A 282 14.81 -17.60 -13.71
N TYR A 283 15.96 -17.80 -14.35
CA TYR A 283 16.34 -17.15 -15.60
C TYR A 283 16.37 -18.21 -16.70
N LEU A 284 15.57 -18.01 -17.73
CA LEU A 284 15.58 -18.84 -18.93
C LEU A 284 16.22 -18.08 -20.08
N GLN A 285 17.31 -18.65 -20.60
CA GLN A 285 18.02 -18.12 -21.75
C GLN A 285 17.46 -18.72 -23.03
N ALA A 286 17.27 -17.90 -24.06
CA ALA A 286 16.84 -18.36 -25.37
C ALA A 286 17.95 -19.17 -26.03
N VAL A 287 17.59 -20.35 -26.51
CA VAL A 287 18.44 -21.19 -27.35
C VAL A 287 18.05 -20.94 -28.81
N TRP A 288 19.06 -20.73 -29.65
CA TRP A 288 18.91 -20.39 -31.06
C TRP A 288 19.50 -21.50 -31.92
N ALA A 289 18.78 -21.92 -32.96
CA ALA A 289 19.21 -22.98 -33.88
C ALA A 289 19.46 -22.42 -35.28
N VAL A 290 20.49 -22.94 -35.94
CA VAL A 290 20.82 -22.59 -37.33
C VAL A 290 19.63 -22.86 -38.23
N THR A 291 19.32 -21.88 -39.07
CA THR A 291 18.23 -21.93 -40.05
C THR A 291 18.74 -21.43 -41.39
N LEU A 292 18.22 -22.00 -42.48
CA LEU A 292 18.51 -21.54 -43.84
C LEU A 292 17.20 -21.27 -44.58
N CYS A 293 17.20 -20.22 -45.39
CA CYS A 293 16.08 -19.88 -46.26
C CYS A 293 16.18 -20.66 -47.59
N VAL A 294 15.04 -21.15 -48.06
CA VAL A 294 14.89 -21.77 -49.38
C VAL A 294 13.80 -21.05 -50.16
N ASP A 295 14.16 -20.51 -51.32
CA ASP A 295 13.24 -19.84 -52.24
C ASP A 295 13.52 -20.36 -53.67
N PRO A 296 12.64 -21.19 -54.24
CA PRO A 296 12.82 -21.76 -55.58
C PRO A 296 12.79 -20.72 -56.70
N THR A 297 12.38 -19.48 -56.42
CA THR A 297 12.37 -18.38 -57.38
C THR A 297 13.66 -17.56 -57.38
N TYR A 298 14.56 -17.81 -56.42
CA TYR A 298 15.85 -17.13 -56.36
C TYR A 298 16.74 -17.52 -57.55
N SER A 299 17.11 -16.52 -58.35
CA SER A 299 17.91 -16.70 -59.57
C SER A 299 19.39 -16.29 -59.40
N GLY A 300 19.81 -15.89 -58.20
CA GLY A 300 21.20 -15.56 -57.91
C GLY A 300 22.07 -16.81 -57.83
N SER A 301 23.34 -16.70 -58.23
CA SER A 301 24.31 -17.81 -58.18
C SER A 301 25.18 -17.78 -56.92
N ASP A 302 24.79 -17.00 -55.92
CA ASP A 302 25.56 -16.65 -54.71
C ASP A 302 24.80 -16.96 -53.42
N SER A 303 23.92 -17.97 -53.44
CA SER A 303 23.16 -18.42 -52.26
C SER A 303 24.08 -18.71 -51.07
N ASN A 304 23.74 -18.12 -49.93
CA ASN A 304 24.39 -18.42 -48.64
C ASN A 304 23.38 -18.86 -47.57
N GLY A 305 22.09 -18.96 -47.92
CA GLY A 305 21.03 -19.40 -47.02
C GLY A 305 20.46 -18.31 -46.11
N SER A 306 20.94 -17.07 -46.22
CA SER A 306 20.29 -15.92 -45.59
C SER A 306 18.95 -15.58 -46.24
N VAL A 307 18.16 -14.73 -45.58
CA VAL A 307 16.89 -14.21 -46.14
C VAL A 307 17.12 -13.47 -47.48
N ALA A 308 18.26 -12.78 -47.64
CA ALA A 308 18.57 -12.02 -48.86
C ALA A 308 19.12 -12.89 -50.00
N LYS A 309 19.78 -14.01 -49.68
CA LYS A 309 20.38 -14.94 -50.65
C LYS A 309 20.02 -16.39 -50.33
N PRO A 310 18.73 -16.75 -50.40
CA PRO A 310 18.26 -18.09 -50.07
C PRO A 310 18.80 -19.13 -51.06
N TYR A 311 18.75 -20.40 -50.67
CA TYR A 311 19.00 -21.51 -51.60
C TYR A 311 17.79 -21.72 -52.51
N SER A 312 18.00 -22.13 -53.76
CA SER A 312 16.91 -22.39 -54.71
C SER A 312 16.25 -23.77 -54.53
N SER A 313 16.82 -24.66 -53.71
CA SER A 313 16.24 -25.97 -53.44
C SER A 313 16.69 -26.55 -52.10
N LEU A 314 15.91 -27.50 -51.58
CA LEU A 314 16.30 -28.31 -50.40
C LEU A 314 17.53 -29.17 -50.68
N ASN A 315 17.73 -29.62 -51.92
CA ASN A 315 18.89 -30.46 -52.30
C ASN A 315 20.22 -29.71 -52.13
N THR A 316 20.21 -28.37 -52.28
CA THR A 316 21.38 -27.51 -52.05
C THR A 316 21.44 -26.99 -50.62
N ALA A 317 20.29 -26.72 -49.99
CA ALA A 317 20.23 -26.19 -48.63
C ALA A 317 20.61 -27.24 -47.56
N TYR A 318 20.15 -28.48 -47.71
CA TYR A 318 20.34 -29.52 -46.70
C TYR A 318 21.81 -29.88 -46.48
N PRO A 319 22.65 -30.10 -47.51
CA PRO A 319 24.08 -30.32 -47.32
C PRO A 319 24.78 -29.13 -46.64
N ALA A 320 24.38 -27.89 -46.96
CA ALA A 320 24.93 -26.69 -46.32
C ALA A 320 24.54 -26.59 -44.84
N LEU A 321 23.31 -26.97 -44.49
CA LEU A 321 22.87 -27.06 -43.09
C LEU A 321 23.69 -28.10 -42.33
N LEU A 322 23.91 -29.29 -42.90
CA LEU A 322 24.74 -30.32 -42.28
C LEU A 322 26.17 -29.85 -42.04
N GLN A 323 26.73 -29.06 -42.96
CA GLN A 323 28.06 -28.47 -42.79
C GLN A 323 28.09 -27.49 -41.61
N LEU A 324 27.08 -26.63 -41.47
CA LEU A 324 26.99 -25.70 -40.34
C LEU A 324 26.81 -26.43 -39.00
N LEU A 325 25.98 -27.47 -38.97
CA LEU A 325 25.77 -28.28 -37.77
C LEU A 325 26.97 -29.16 -37.38
N SER A 326 27.95 -29.33 -38.29
CA SER A 326 29.19 -30.03 -37.99
C SER A 326 30.26 -29.15 -37.33
N ASP A 327 30.01 -27.84 -37.22
CA ASP A 327 30.78 -26.92 -36.39
C ASP A 327 30.21 -26.95 -34.96
N ASP A 328 31.06 -27.23 -33.96
CA ASP A 328 30.67 -27.34 -32.55
C ASP A 328 30.01 -26.05 -32.01
N ALA A 329 30.24 -24.91 -32.67
CA ALA A 329 29.58 -23.64 -32.35
C ALA A 329 28.05 -23.64 -32.61
N TYR A 330 27.53 -24.59 -33.39
CA TYR A 330 26.13 -24.66 -33.79
C TYR A 330 25.51 -26.06 -33.60
N ALA A 331 26.18 -26.93 -32.84
CA ALA A 331 25.61 -28.20 -32.44
C ALA A 331 24.29 -27.96 -31.68
N ALA A 332 23.24 -28.68 -32.06
CA ALA A 332 21.93 -28.53 -31.45
C ALA A 332 22.00 -28.85 -29.94
N GLY A 333 21.91 -27.82 -29.10
CA GLY A 333 21.84 -27.94 -27.64
C GLY A 333 23.19 -28.04 -26.91
N ALA A 334 24.13 -27.15 -27.22
CA ALA A 334 25.23 -26.82 -26.29
C ALA A 334 24.85 -25.63 -25.40
#